data_AF-H2E8M5-F1
#
_entry.id   AF-H2E8M5-F1
#
_cell.length_a   1.000
_cell.length_b   1.000
_cell.length_c   1.000
_cell.angle_alpha   90.00
_cell.angle_beta   90.00
_cell.angle_gamma   90.00
#
_symmetry.space_group_name_H-M   'P 1'
#
loop_
_entity.id
_entity.type
_entity.pdbx_description
1 polymer ?
#
loop_
_entity_poly.entity_id
_entity_poly.type
_entity_poly.pdbx_seq_one_letter_code
_entity_poly.pdbx_strand_id
1 'polypeptide(L)' 'MSDLSGSERRKLEKLLGMGGGYVLNFSDRTFGDFFDDYRVEIDADQYKVRGTSKANRMRAFWDVNGNHVVGRVIGG' A
#
# COMPACT_ATOMS: atom_id res chain seq x y z
N MET A 1 -8.58 9.05 -3.76
CA MET A 1 -7.81 8.32 -4.79
C MET A 1 -6.58 9.11 -5.17
N SER A 2 -5.46 8.43 -5.34
CA SER A 2 -4.23 9.04 -5.85
C SER A 2 -4.23 9.02 -7.38
N ASP A 3 -3.62 10.03 -7.97
CA ASP A 3 -3.53 10.22 -9.41
C ASP A 3 -2.36 9.43 -10.03
N LEU A 4 -1.89 8.39 -9.33
CA LEU A 4 -0.84 7.49 -9.81
C LEU A 4 -1.29 6.83 -11.11
N SER A 5 -0.58 7.14 -12.19
CA SER A 5 -0.77 6.52 -13.49
C SER A 5 -0.47 5.02 -13.44
N GLY A 6 -1.01 4.27 -14.39
CA GLY A 6 -0.76 2.82 -14.46
C GLY A 6 0.73 2.47 -14.61
N SER A 7 1.54 3.33 -15.22
CA SER A 7 2.99 3.11 -15.35
C SER A 7 3.73 3.37 -14.03
N GLU A 8 3.33 4.39 -13.27
CA GLU A 8 3.88 4.68 -11.93
C GLU A 8 3.55 3.55 -10.95
N ARG A 9 2.30 3.07 -10.96
CA ARG A 9 1.89 1.92 -10.13
C ARG A 9 2.74 0.68 -10.43
N ARG A 10 2.96 0.35 -11.71
CA ARG A 10 3.84 -0.79 -12.09
C ARG A 10 5.29 -0.61 -11.63
N LYS A 11 5.82 0.62 -11.68
CA LYS A 11 7.16 0.91 -11.15
C LYS A 11 7.20 0.68 -9.63
N LEU A 12 6.23 1.21 -8.89
CA LEU A 12 6.12 1.01 -7.44
C LEU A 12 5.98 -0.48 -7.10
N GLU A 13 5.13 -1.22 -7.80
CA GLU A 13 4.98 -2.66 -7.58
C GLU A 13 6.28 -3.43 -7.78
N LYS A 14 7.09 -3.05 -8.78
CA LYS A 14 8.41 -3.66 -9.01
C LYS A 14 9.39 -3.29 -7.89
N LEU A 15 9.44 -2.02 -7.50
CA LEU A 15 10.31 -1.53 -6.41
C LEU A 15 9.97 -2.17 -5.07
N LEU A 16 8.68 -2.39 -4.80
CA LEU A 16 8.16 -2.96 -3.57
C LEU A 16 8.07 -4.50 -3.61
N GLY A 17 8.47 -5.16 -4.69
CA GLY A 17 8.46 -6.62 -4.79
C GLY A 17 7.06 -7.26 -4.76
N MET A 18 6.04 -6.59 -5.30
CA MET A 18 4.62 -6.95 -5.13
C MET A 18 4.09 -8.06 -6.04
N GLY A 19 4.94 -8.70 -6.84
CA GLY A 19 4.53 -9.71 -7.82
C GLY A 19 3.90 -10.97 -7.24
N GLY A 20 4.20 -11.32 -5.98
CA GLY A 20 3.72 -12.54 -5.31
C GLY A 20 2.73 -12.30 -4.16
N GLY A 21 2.18 -11.09 -4.01
CA GLY A 21 1.31 -10.73 -2.88
C GLY A 21 2.04 -10.19 -1.64
N TYR A 22 3.38 -10.21 -1.67
CA TYR A 22 4.25 -9.64 -0.63
C TYR A 22 4.51 -8.14 -0.87
N VAL A 23 5.06 -7.46 0.13
CA VAL A 23 5.56 -6.09 0.02
C VAL A 23 6.89 -6.07 0.77
N LEU A 24 8.00 -5.95 0.02
CA LEU A 24 9.36 -6.04 0.54
C LEU A 24 9.51 -7.26 1.49
N ASN A 25 10.18 -7.06 2.63
CA ASN A 25 10.37 -8.08 3.67
C ASN A 25 9.40 -7.88 4.86
N PHE A 26 8.28 -7.18 4.66
CA PHE A 26 7.30 -7.00 5.72
C PHE A 26 6.55 -8.30 6.03
N SER A 27 6.48 -8.63 7.32
CA SER A 27 5.40 -9.47 7.86
C SER A 27 4.09 -8.69 7.88
N ASP A 28 2.93 -9.35 8.03
CA ASP A 28 1.66 -8.64 8.15
C ASP A 28 1.62 -7.69 9.36
N ARG A 29 2.20 -8.11 10.50
CA ARG A 29 2.33 -7.26 11.69
C ARG A 29 3.14 -6.00 11.40
N THR A 30 4.37 -6.16 10.92
CA THR A 30 5.27 -5.03 10.64
C THR A 30 4.77 -4.14 9.52
N PHE A 31 3.92 -4.66 8.61
CA PHE A 31 3.26 -3.87 7.60
C PHE A 31 2.19 -2.98 8.23
N GLY A 32 1.39 -3.51 9.15
CA GLY A 32 0.46 -2.72 9.97
C GLY A 32 1.18 -1.62 10.75
N ASP A 33 2.19 -2.01 11.53
CA ASP A 33 2.98 -1.09 12.37
C ASP A 33 3.56 0.07 11.54
N PHE A 34 4.08 -0.20 10.34
CA PHE A 34 4.61 0.84 9.46
C PHE A 34 3.56 1.86 9.02
N PHE A 35 2.32 1.45 8.77
CA PHE A 35 1.25 2.36 8.37
C PHE A 35 0.64 3.13 9.54
N ASP A 36 0.72 2.58 10.76
CA ASP A 36 0.27 3.24 11.98
C ASP A 36 1.07 4.53 12.26
N ASP A 37 2.36 4.56 11.92
CA ASP A 37 3.20 5.78 11.98
C ASP A 37 2.62 6.94 11.15
N TYR A 38 1.84 6.62 10.11
CA TYR A 38 1.16 7.58 9.23
C TYR A 38 -0.32 7.78 9.57
N ARG A 39 -0.80 7.21 10.68
CA ARG A 39 -2.21 7.17 11.10
C ARG A 39 -3.13 6.52 10.07
N VAL A 40 -2.65 5.44 9.45
CA VAL A 40 -3.41 4.65 8.47
C VAL A 40 -3.59 3.23 9.00
N GLU A 41 -4.82 2.83 9.31
CA GLU A 41 -5.13 1.44 9.68
C GLU A 41 -5.21 0.58 8.41
N ILE A 42 -4.06 0.11 7.91
CA ILE A 42 -3.97 -0.61 6.63
C ILE A 42 -4.67 -1.99 6.66
N ASP A 43 -4.99 -2.49 7.84
CA ASP A 43 -5.78 -3.71 8.08
C ASP A 43 -7.30 -3.46 8.13
N ALA A 44 -7.76 -2.22 7.98
CA ALA A 44 -9.19 -1.92 7.87
C ALA A 44 -9.83 -2.53 6.62
N ASP A 45 -11.11 -2.86 6.71
CA ASP A 45 -11.83 -3.59 5.64
C ASP A 45 -11.90 -2.82 4.32
N GLN A 46 -11.83 -1.49 4.36
CA GLN A 46 -11.73 -0.64 3.16
C GLN A 46 -10.52 -0.98 2.27
N TYR A 47 -9.45 -1.55 2.85
CA TYR A 47 -8.24 -1.96 2.11
C TYR A 47 -8.25 -3.42 1.71
N LYS A 48 -9.25 -4.21 2.15
CA LYS A 48 -9.38 -5.64 1.83
C LYS A 48 -10.29 -5.91 0.62
N VAL A 49 -10.78 -4.87 -0.06
CA VAL A 49 -11.66 -4.98 -1.24
C VAL A 49 -11.07 -5.79 -2.40
N ARG A 50 -9.74 -5.90 -2.46
CA ARG A 50 -9.00 -6.71 -3.44
C ARG A 50 -8.46 -8.03 -2.86
N GLY A 51 -8.82 -8.37 -1.62
CA GLY A 51 -8.27 -9.49 -0.84
C GLY A 51 -7.33 -9.05 0.28
N THR A 52 -6.88 -10.00 1.09
CA THR A 52 -6.20 -9.74 2.37
C THR A 52 -4.66 -9.67 2.29
N SER A 53 -4.07 -9.97 1.13
CA SER A 53 -2.61 -9.90 0.96
C SER A 53 -2.09 -8.46 1.12
N LYS A 54 -0.85 -8.29 1.59
CA LYS A 54 -0.20 -6.97 1.73
C LYS A 54 -0.20 -6.19 0.44
N ALA A 55 0.09 -6.85 -0.68
CA ALA A 55 0.09 -6.19 -1.98
C ALA A 55 -1.31 -5.68 -2.36
N ASN A 56 -2.37 -6.43 -2.05
CA ASN A 56 -3.74 -6.00 -2.33
C ASN A 56 -4.16 -4.84 -1.43
N ARG A 57 -3.77 -4.87 -0.15
CA ARG A 57 -3.98 -3.76 0.79
C ARG A 57 -3.24 -2.50 0.34
N MET A 58 -1.99 -2.62 -0.12
CA MET A 58 -1.22 -1.50 -0.68
C MET A 58 -1.87 -0.90 -1.95
N ARG A 59 -2.37 -1.74 -2.86
CA ARG A 59 -3.11 -1.27 -4.05
C ARG A 59 -4.39 -0.53 -3.66
N ALA A 60 -5.17 -1.09 -2.74
CA ALA A 60 -6.38 -0.46 -2.25
C ALA A 60 -6.06 0.87 -1.53
N PHE A 61 -4.94 0.94 -0.80
CA PHE A 61 -4.47 2.17 -0.19
C PHE A 61 -4.24 3.29 -1.22
N TRP A 62 -3.61 3.00 -2.36
CA TRP A 62 -3.44 3.96 -3.47
C TRP A 62 -4.77 4.40 -4.10
N ASP A 63 -5.77 3.50 -4.13
CA ASP A 63 -7.09 3.78 -4.69
C ASP A 63 -7.96 4.63 -3.76
N VAL A 64 -7.92 4.38 -2.46
CA VAL A 64 -8.77 5.06 -1.49
C VAL A 64 -8.20 6.43 -1.13
N ASN A 65 -6.90 6.49 -0.82
CA ASN A 65 -6.28 7.70 -0.28
C ASN A 65 -5.85 8.69 -1.36
N GLY A 66 -5.73 9.97 -1.00
CA GLY A 66 -5.25 11.03 -1.91
C GLY A 66 -3.72 11.13 -1.98
N ASN A 67 -3.22 11.88 -2.97
CA ASN A 67 -1.79 12.05 -3.25
C ASN A 67 -0.96 12.44 -2.02
N HIS A 68 -1.49 13.30 -1.14
CA HIS A 68 -0.75 13.73 0.06
C HIS A 68 -0.46 12.59 1.03
N VAL A 69 -1.44 11.73 1.31
CA VAL A 69 -1.26 10.59 2.23
C VAL A 69 -0.39 9.52 1.59
N VAL A 70 -0.65 9.21 0.31
CA VAL A 70 0.13 8.23 -0.45
C VAL A 70 1.59 8.66 -0.58
N GLY A 71 1.83 9.94 -0.86
CA GLY A 71 3.17 10.51 -0.97
C GLY A 71 3.96 10.46 0.33
N ARG A 72 3.32 10.70 1.49
CA ARG A 72 4.00 10.57 2.80
C ARG A 72 4.45 9.14 3.07
N VAL A 73 3.58 8.16 2.85
CA VAL A 73 3.90 6.74 3.08
C VAL A 73 5.00 6.23 2.15
N ILE A 74 4.97 6.62 0.87
CA ILE A 74 5.98 6.20 -0.11
C ILE A 74 7.30 6.96 0.07
N GLY A 75 7.24 8.21 0.54
CA GLY A 75 8.39 9.08 0.73
C GLY A 75 9.33 8.68 1.87
N GLY A 76 8.80 7.99 2.88
CA GLY A 76 9.54 7.58 4.07
C GLY A 76 9.60 8.66 5.15
#